data_AF-A0AAV8Z1U3-F1
#
_entry.id   AF-A0AAV8Z1U3-F1
#
_cell.length_a   1.000
_cell.length_b   1.000
_cell.length_c   1.000
_cell.angle_alpha   90.00
_cell.angle_beta   90.00
_cell.angle_gamma   90.00
#
_symmetry.space_group_name_H-M   'P 1'
#
loop_
_entity.id
_entity.type
_entity.pdbx_description
1 polymer ?
#
loop_
_entity_poly.entity_id
_entity_poly.type
_entity_poly.pdbx_seq_one_letter_code
_entity_poly.pdbx_strand_id
1 'polypeptide(L)'
;MSIFILILDNAPTHPSSTELNEIDPQFFVVYLAPDVTPLIQPMDQGVISALKRPYKTMFLNELLAKEFKEKGSVDEFIKKMESPRLSICYRMPGTVLQ
;
A
#
# COMPACT_ATOMS: atom_id res chain seq x y z
N MET A 1 13.55 -25.91 20.45
CA MET A 1 12.73 -26.11 19.24
C MET A 1 11.94 -24.83 19.04
N SER A 2 12.25 -24.06 18.01
CA SER A 2 11.62 -22.76 17.76
C SER A 2 10.53 -22.93 16.71
N ILE A 3 9.36 -22.33 16.95
CA ILE A 3 8.25 -22.33 16.00
C ILE A 3 8.28 -20.99 15.26
N PHE A 4 8.15 -21.03 13.95
CA PHE A 4 8.07 -19.86 13.09
C PHE A 4 6.61 -19.56 12.76
N ILE A 5 6.22 -18.29 12.89
CA ILE A 5 4.87 -17.83 12.58
C ILE A 5 4.95 -16.91 11.37
N LEU A 6 4.17 -17.22 10.35
CA LEU A 6 3.97 -16.36 9.18
C LEU A 6 2.59 -15.74 9.23
N ILE A 7 2.55 -14.42 9.14
CA ILE A 7 1.32 -13.65 9.09
C ILE A 7 1.09 -13.24 7.63
N LEU A 8 -0.03 -13.65 7.05
CA LEU A 8 -0.40 -13.34 5.66
C LEU A 8 -1.67 -12.48 5.59
N ASP A 9 -1.79 -11.71 4.52
CA ASP A 9 -3.03 -11.04 4.15
C ASP A 9 -4.03 -12.02 3.53
N ASN A 10 -5.32 -11.66 3.56
CA ASN A 10 -6.39 -12.51 3.08
C ASN A 10 -6.61 -12.38 1.55
N ALA A 11 -5.54 -12.38 0.76
CA ALA A 11 -5.66 -12.29 -0.69
C ALA A 11 -6.15 -13.62 -1.29
N PRO A 12 -7.09 -13.59 -2.26
CA PRO A 12 -7.68 -14.80 -2.85
C PRO A 12 -6.68 -15.65 -3.65
N THR A 13 -5.47 -15.13 -3.90
CA THR A 13 -4.38 -15.86 -4.56
C THR A 13 -3.59 -16.75 -3.61
N HIS A 14 -3.80 -16.66 -2.29
CA HIS A 14 -3.07 -17.48 -1.33
C HIS A 14 -3.72 -18.86 -1.12
N PRO A 15 -2.92 -19.93 -0.94
CA PRO A 15 -3.42 -21.26 -0.56
C PRO A 15 -4.09 -21.26 0.82
N SER A 16 -4.85 -22.29 1.16
CA SER A 16 -5.48 -22.34 2.48
C SER A 16 -4.43 -22.48 3.59
N SER A 17 -4.73 -21.96 4.80
CA SER A 17 -3.81 -22.09 5.95
C SER A 17 -3.63 -23.54 6.35
N THR A 18 -4.65 -24.39 6.15
CA THR A 18 -4.58 -25.82 6.43
C THR A 18 -3.51 -26.49 5.57
N GLU A 19 -3.54 -26.26 4.26
CA GLU A 19 -2.53 -26.81 3.34
C GLU A 19 -1.12 -26.33 3.67
N LEU A 20 -0.96 -25.06 4.06
CA LEU A 20 0.35 -24.50 4.40
C LEU A 20 0.90 -25.03 5.73
N ASN A 21 0.03 -25.23 6.73
CA ASN A 21 0.41 -25.75 8.05
C ASN A 21 0.71 -27.26 8.04
N GLU A 22 0.27 -27.98 7.01
CA GLU A 22 0.57 -29.41 6.83
C GLU A 22 1.99 -29.66 6.27
N ILE A 23 2.65 -28.64 5.71
CA ILE A 23 3.97 -28.77 5.08
C ILE A 23 5.08 -29.02 6.10
N ASP A 24 5.11 -28.24 7.19
CA ASP A 24 6.12 -28.32 8.23
C ASP A 24 5.53 -28.01 9.62
N PRO A 25 5.64 -28.92 10.59
CA PRO A 25 5.12 -28.71 11.95
C PRO A 25 5.82 -27.59 12.73
N GLN A 26 6.96 -27.08 12.25
CA GLN A 26 7.67 -25.94 12.82
C GLN A 26 7.17 -24.59 12.28
N PHE A 27 6.28 -24.60 11.28
CA PHE A 27 5.76 -23.41 10.64
C PHE A 27 4.26 -23.27 10.84
N PHE A 28 3.82 -22.09 11.24
CA PHE A 28 2.40 -21.80 11.44
C PHE A 28 1.99 -20.53 10.69
N VAL A 29 1.04 -20.67 9.77
CA VAL A 29 0.48 -19.61 8.96
C VAL A 29 -0.82 -19.11 9.59
N VAL A 30 -0.89 -17.80 9.80
CA VAL A 30 -2.06 -17.10 10.33
C VAL A 30 -2.48 -16.03 9.32
N TYR A 31 -3.74 -16.08 8.90
CA TYR A 31 -4.33 -15.03 8.07
C TYR A 31 -4.87 -13.89 8.93
N LEU A 32 -4.65 -12.66 8.49
CA LEU A 32 -5.33 -11.51 9.07
C LEU A 32 -6.81 -11.46 8.65
N ALA A 33 -7.63 -10.83 9.49
CA ALA A 33 -9.04 -10.62 9.15
C ALA A 33 -9.16 -9.70 7.91
N PRO A 34 -10.14 -9.97 7.02
CA PRO A 34 -10.24 -9.36 5.69
C PRO A 34 -10.24 -7.83 5.69
N ASP A 35 -10.82 -7.19 6.71
CA ASP A 35 -11.07 -5.74 6.71
C ASP A 35 -10.09 -4.92 7.56
N VAL A 36 -9.15 -5.59 8.24
CA VAL A 36 -8.15 -4.93 9.11
C VAL A 36 -6.75 -4.94 8.51
N THR A 37 -6.60 -5.50 7.31
CA THR A 37 -5.33 -5.67 6.60
C THR A 37 -4.54 -4.36 6.53
N PRO A 38 -5.08 -3.20 6.11
CA PRO A 38 -4.29 -1.96 6.03
C PRO A 38 -3.89 -1.41 7.39
N LEU A 39 -4.66 -1.72 8.45
CA LEU A 39 -4.41 -1.24 9.79
C LEU A 39 -3.41 -2.12 10.53
N ILE A 40 -3.38 -3.43 10.29
CA ILE A 40 -2.58 -4.36 11.07
C ILE A 40 -1.35 -4.85 10.28
N GLN A 41 -1.38 -4.82 8.94
CA GLN A 41 -0.26 -5.30 8.15
C GLN A 41 0.98 -4.41 8.33
N PRO A 42 2.11 -4.98 8.78
CA PRO A 42 3.37 -4.26 8.92
C PRO A 42 3.86 -3.68 7.59
N MET A 43 3.53 -4.33 6.47
CA MET A 43 3.87 -3.85 5.13
C MET A 43 3.18 -2.52 4.80
N ASP A 44 1.88 -2.41 5.13
CA ASP A 44 1.08 -1.21 4.90
C ASP A 44 1.50 -0.06 5.83
N GLN A 45 1.63 -0.34 7.14
CA GLN A 45 2.00 0.66 8.13
C GLN A 45 3.47 1.11 8.03
N GLY A 46 4.37 0.19 7.72
CA GLY A 46 5.81 0.43 7.67
C GLY A 46 6.24 0.89 6.28
N VAL A 47 6.54 -0.09 5.43
CA VAL A 47 7.23 0.12 4.15
C VAL A 47 6.41 1.00 3.21
N ILE A 48 5.12 0.68 3.02
CA ILE A 48 4.26 1.40 2.09
C ILE A 48 3.98 2.81 2.59
N SER A 49 3.71 2.99 3.90
CA SER A 49 3.53 4.32 4.48
C SER A 49 4.79 5.17 4.35
N ALA A 50 5.96 4.62 4.68
CA ALA A 50 7.24 5.31 4.60
C ALA A 50 7.57 5.73 3.16
N LEU A 51 7.25 4.90 2.17
CA LEU A 51 7.37 5.24 0.76
C LEU A 51 6.36 6.32 0.34
N LYS A 52 5.07 6.19 0.70
CA LYS A 52 4.00 7.13 0.29
C LYS A 52 4.14 8.53 0.91
N ARG A 53 4.68 8.66 2.12
CA ARG A 53 4.81 9.94 2.85
C ARG A 53 5.57 11.03 2.08
N PRO A 54 6.83 10.83 1.64
CA PRO A 54 7.57 11.86 0.92
C PRO A 54 6.90 12.28 -0.39
N TYR A 55 6.29 11.33 -1.11
CA TYR A 55 5.52 11.63 -2.31
C TYR A 55 4.31 12.54 -2.02
N LYS A 56 3.55 12.26 -0.95
CA LYS A 56 2.44 13.13 -0.51
C LYS A 56 2.93 14.52 -0.13
N THR A 57 4.04 14.62 0.60
CA THR A 57 4.62 15.90 1.00
C THR A 57 5.07 16.70 -0.23
N MET A 58 5.76 16.08 -1.19
CA MET A 58 6.16 16.73 -2.44
C MET A 58 4.94 17.21 -3.23
N PHE A 59 3.91 16.37 -3.34
CA PHE A 59 2.66 16.71 -4.03
C PHE A 59 1.97 17.93 -3.41
N LEU A 60 1.77 17.94 -2.09
CA LEU A 60 1.12 19.06 -1.40
C LEU A 60 1.93 20.35 -1.52
N ASN A 61 3.25 20.26 -1.44
CA ASN A 61 4.13 21.42 -1.61
C ASN A 61 4.04 22.01 -3.02
N GLU A 62 3.99 21.18 -4.07
CA GLU A 62 3.86 21.66 -5.45
C GLU A 62 2.48 22.28 -5.71
N LEU A 63 1.42 21.66 -5.17
CA LEU A 63 0.06 22.17 -5.28
C LEU A 63 -0.08 23.55 -4.61
N LEU A 64 0.38 23.68 -3.36
CA LEU A 64 0.38 24.96 -2.64
C LEU A 64 1.22 26.01 -3.37
N ALA A 65 2.43 25.67 -3.82
CA ALA A 65 3.29 26.60 -4.55
C ALA A 65 2.65 27.11 -5.85
N LYS A 66 1.81 26.31 -6.50
CA LYS A 66 1.01 26.74 -7.65
C LYS A 66 -0.14 27.64 -7.26
N GLU A 67 -0.96 27.28 -6.27
CA GLU A 67 -2.08 28.12 -5.82
C GLU A 67 -1.63 29.53 -5.40
N PHE A 68 -0.44 29.65 -4.79
CA PHE A 68 0.14 30.95 -4.43
C PHE A 68 0.75 31.73 -5.61
N LYS A 69 1.08 31.08 -6.74
CA LYS A 69 1.68 31.73 -7.92
C LYS A 69 0.66 32.04 -9.02
N GLU A 70 -0.29 31.14 -9.25
CA GLU A 70 -1.36 31.27 -10.23
C GLU A 70 -2.63 30.64 -9.63
N LYS A 71 -3.80 31.27 -9.80
CA LYS A 71 -5.09 30.63 -9.52
C LYS A 71 -5.40 29.56 -10.59
N GLY A 72 -4.47 28.65 -10.83
CA GLY A 72 -4.63 27.52 -11.73
C GLY A 72 -5.62 26.51 -11.14
N SER A 73 -6.47 25.93 -11.98
CA SER A 73 -7.42 24.91 -11.55
C SER A 73 -6.69 23.62 -11.14
N VAL A 74 -7.07 23.06 -9.99
CA VAL A 74 -6.56 21.78 -9.46
C VAL A 74 -6.69 20.65 -10.49
N ASP A 75 -7.71 20.70 -11.35
CA ASP A 75 -7.99 19.70 -12.38
C ASP A 75 -6.89 19.61 -13.45
N GLU A 76 -6.28 20.73 -13.82
CA GLU A 76 -5.18 20.74 -14.82
C GLU A 76 -3.90 20.15 -14.23
N PHE A 77 -3.67 20.37 -12.93
CA PHE A 77 -2.54 19.78 -12.22
C PHE A 77 -2.68 18.26 -12.10
N ILE A 78 -3.88 17.77 -11.75
CA ILE A 78 -4.16 16.33 -11.68
C ILE A 78 -3.89 15.67 -13.04
N LYS A 79 -4.39 16.24 -14.15
CA LYS A 79 -4.17 15.72 -15.51
C LYS A 79 -2.69 15.67 -15.91
N LYS A 80 -1.90 16.69 -15.53
CA LYS A 80 -0.45 16.72 -15.79
C LYS A 80 0.27 15.58 -15.05
N MET A 81 -0.18 15.26 -13.84
CA MET A 81 0.43 14.27 -12.96
C MET A 81 0.02 12.83 -13.29
N GLU A 82 -1.16 12.63 -13.88
CA GLU A 82 -1.59 11.34 -14.44
C GLU A 82 -0.78 10.92 -15.68
N SER A 83 0.09 11.79 -16.19
CA SER A 83 1.01 11.47 -17.28
C SER A 83 1.90 10.25 -16.92
N PRO A 84 2.11 9.29 -17.85
CA PRO A 84 2.83 8.03 -17.62
C PRO A 84 4.23 8.16 -17.00
N ARG A 85 4.88 9.32 -17.20
CA ARG A 85 6.22 9.61 -16.67
C ARG A 85 6.27 9.82 -15.16
N LEU A 86 5.16 10.25 -14.55
CA LEU A 86 5.07 10.47 -13.10
C LEU A 86 4.14 9.46 -12.42
N SER A 87 3.12 8.97 -13.13
CA SER A 87 2.12 8.05 -12.59
C SER A 87 2.72 6.74 -12.03
N ILE A 88 3.84 6.26 -12.57
CA ILE A 88 4.56 5.07 -12.09
C ILE A 88 5.06 5.22 -10.64
N CYS A 89 5.40 6.43 -10.18
CA CYS A 89 5.88 6.66 -8.81
C CYS A 89 4.74 6.87 -7.81
N TYR A 90 3.57 7.37 -8.26
CA TYR A 90 2.46 7.74 -7.40
C TYR A 90 1.32 6.70 -7.35
N ARG A 91 1.20 5.87 -8.40
CA ARG A 91 0.21 4.79 -8.48
C ARG A 91 0.85 3.49 -8.01
N MET A 92 1.09 3.37 -6.71
CA MET A 92 1.25 2.06 -6.09
C MET A 92 -0.08 1.31 -6.29
N PRO A 93 -0.11 0.16 -6.99
CA PRO A 93 -1.34 -0.60 -7.17
C PRO A 93 -1.72 -1.16 -5.80
N GLY A 94 -2.80 -0.67 -5.19
CA GLY A 94 -3.20 -1.16 -3.86
C GLY A 94 -4.20 -0.31 -3.07
N THR A 95 -4.92 0.61 -3.70
CA THR A 95 -6.13 1.20 -3.09
C THR A 95 -7.26 1.15 -4.10
N VAL A 96 -7.66 -0.06 -4.45
CA VAL A 96 -9.05 -0.34 -4.78
C VAL A 96 -9.55 -1.14 -3.59
N LEU A 97 -10.17 -0.43 -2.64
CA LEU A 97 -11.07 -1.08 -1.69
C LEU A 97 -12.20 -1.66 -2.56
N GLN A 98 -12.25 -2.98 -2.63
CA GLN A 98 -13.43 -3.70 -3.05
C GLN A 98 -14.03 -4.35 -1.81
#